data_AF-A0A3M4JTL9-F1
#
_entry.id   AF-A0A3M4JTL9-F1
#
_cell.length_a   1.000
_cell.length_b   1.000
_cell.length_c   1.000
_cell.angle_alpha   90.00
_cell.angle_beta   90.00
_cell.angle_gamma   90.00
#
_symmetry.space_group_name_H-M   'P 1'
#
loop_
_entity.id
_entity.type
_entity.pdbx_description
1 polymer ?
#
loop_
_entity_poly.entity_id
_entity_poly.type
_entity_poly.pdbx_seq_one_letter_code
_entity_poly.pdbx_strand_id
1 'polypeptide(L)'
;MQQFQDNAKDLSASAILLSAPKGIGAVTPASLLLKSGDALYVQSNDEINLAAAQRMSLHANQAISLLAQQEGMRLVSGKGPLEIESHDDVLNLIAQQDITLQSARGHVQLTAKNGITLGCGGAYIRITPQGEIQIHGPGLVSIKGQHRLNPATREEFPLPELPGSVCKDCQKRAQAAAKGFVSRGDQA
;
A
#
# COMPACT_ATOMS: atom_id res chain seq x y z
N MET A 1 -4.54 -21.35 16.78
CA MET A 1 -3.17 -21.75 17.17
C MET A 1 -3.18 -22.83 18.25
N GLN A 2 -3.92 -22.63 19.35
CA GLN A 2 -4.02 -23.59 20.45
C GLN A 2 -4.41 -25.01 19.99
N GLN A 3 -5.46 -25.14 19.18
CA GLN A 3 -5.88 -26.44 18.63
C GLN A 3 -4.81 -27.15 17.77
N PHE A 4 -3.97 -26.41 17.03
CA PHE A 4 -2.86 -27.02 16.28
C PHE A 4 -1.74 -27.47 17.22
N GLN A 5 -1.41 -26.66 18.23
CA GLN A 5 -0.43 -27.03 19.25
C GLN A 5 -0.87 -28.26 20.03
N ASP A 6 -2.14 -28.36 20.39
CA ASP A 6 -2.71 -29.50 21.12
C ASP A 6 -2.67 -30.80 20.29
N ASN A 7 -3.01 -30.72 19.00
CA ASN A 7 -2.95 -31.87 18.08
C ASN A 7 -1.51 -32.31 17.75
N ALA A 8 -0.57 -31.37 17.71
CA ALA A 8 0.85 -31.66 17.49
C ALA A 8 1.54 -32.19 18.75
N LYS A 9 1.00 -31.85 19.94
CA LYS A 9 1.48 -32.38 21.21
C LYS A 9 1.26 -33.89 21.26
N ASP A 10 2.34 -34.60 21.56
CA ASP A 10 2.42 -36.07 21.56
C ASP A 10 1.99 -36.73 20.23
N LEU A 11 1.90 -35.96 19.12
CA LEU A 11 1.38 -36.39 17.82
C LEU A 11 0.05 -37.16 17.95
N SER A 12 -0.83 -36.68 18.83
CA SER A 12 -2.11 -37.32 19.15
C SER A 12 -3.11 -37.32 17.98
N ALA A 13 -2.84 -36.56 16.92
CA ALA A 13 -3.55 -36.58 15.64
C ALA A 13 -2.58 -36.79 14.46
N SER A 14 -3.12 -37.04 13.26
CA SER A 14 -2.34 -37.17 12.02
C SER A 14 -1.71 -35.83 11.61
N ALA A 15 -0.52 -35.54 12.16
CA ALA A 15 0.22 -34.32 11.92
C ALA A 15 1.70 -34.61 11.61
N ILE A 16 2.38 -33.62 11.02
CA ILE A 16 3.83 -33.62 10.85
C ILE A 16 4.39 -32.47 11.69
N LEU A 17 5.35 -32.79 12.57
CA LEU A 17 6.11 -31.80 13.33
C LEU A 17 7.59 -31.91 12.93
N LEU A 18 8.16 -30.80 12.45
CA LEU A 18 9.58 -30.69 12.12
C LEU A 18 10.24 -29.83 13.20
N SER A 19 11.22 -30.39 13.93
CA SER A 19 11.99 -29.67 14.94
C SER A 19 13.46 -30.04 14.81
N ALA A 20 14.32 -29.03 14.68
CA ALA A 20 15.76 -29.22 14.58
C ALA A 20 16.48 -28.04 15.27
N PRO A 21 17.17 -28.27 16.41
CA PRO A 21 17.87 -27.21 17.15
C PRO A 21 18.94 -26.45 16.36
N LYS A 22 19.39 -27.03 15.24
CA LYS A 22 20.39 -26.45 14.33
C LYS A 22 19.79 -25.98 12.99
N GLY A 23 18.46 -25.92 12.87
CA GLY A 23 17.75 -25.37 11.72
C GLY A 23 17.12 -26.40 10.78
N ILE A 24 16.23 -25.89 9.91
CA ILE A 24 15.50 -26.65 8.88
C ILE A 24 15.67 -25.90 7.55
N GLY A 25 16.02 -26.61 6.47
CA GLY A 25 16.10 -26.05 5.12
C GLY A 25 15.12 -26.74 4.17
N ALA A 26 14.32 -25.96 3.45
CA ALA A 26 13.43 -26.45 2.39
C ALA A 26 13.82 -25.78 1.07
N VAL A 27 14.55 -26.49 0.22
CA VAL A 27 15.15 -25.95 -1.01
C VAL A 27 14.80 -26.82 -2.21
N THR A 28 14.58 -26.20 -3.37
CA THR A 28 14.34 -26.89 -4.64
C THR A 28 14.72 -25.98 -5.80
N PRO A 29 15.32 -26.49 -6.89
CA PRO A 29 15.50 -25.74 -8.13
C PRO A 29 14.20 -25.54 -8.91
N ALA A 30 13.16 -26.32 -8.59
CA ALA A 30 11.82 -26.19 -9.15
C ALA A 30 10.96 -25.27 -8.25
N SER A 31 9.64 -25.44 -8.28
CA SER A 31 8.71 -24.64 -7.45
C SER A 31 8.52 -25.21 -6.04
N LEU A 32 8.34 -24.34 -5.05
CA LEU A 32 7.90 -24.68 -3.70
C LEU A 32 6.51 -24.05 -3.45
N LEU A 33 5.54 -24.86 -3.01
CA LEU A 33 4.18 -24.40 -2.66
C LEU A 33 3.88 -24.66 -1.19
N LEU A 34 3.57 -23.59 -0.45
CA LEU A 34 3.04 -23.66 0.91
C LEU A 34 1.57 -23.22 0.87
N LYS A 35 0.65 -24.15 1.17
CA LYS A 35 -0.80 -23.90 1.15
C LYS A 35 -1.43 -24.43 2.44
N SER A 36 -2.23 -23.59 3.08
CA SER A 36 -3.10 -23.97 4.22
C SER A 36 -4.56 -23.83 3.81
N GLY A 37 -5.43 -24.70 4.35
CA GLY A 37 -6.89 -24.58 4.18
C GLY A 37 -7.50 -23.53 5.10
N ASP A 38 -6.86 -23.29 6.25
CA ASP A 38 -7.25 -22.31 7.24
C ASP A 38 -6.24 -21.15 7.25
N ALA A 39 -5.39 -21.07 8.30
CA ALA A 39 -4.36 -20.04 8.44
C ALA A 39 -2.95 -20.59 8.20
N LEU A 40 -2.06 -19.73 7.67
CA LEU A 40 -0.61 -19.95 7.62
C LEU A 40 0.06 -18.96 8.57
N TYR A 41 0.83 -19.46 9.53
CA TYR A 41 1.58 -18.65 10.48
C TYR A 41 3.07 -18.75 10.18
N VAL A 42 3.73 -17.60 10.06
CA VAL A 42 5.20 -17.48 9.92
C VAL A 42 5.68 -16.52 11.00
N GLN A 43 6.53 -17.00 11.89
CA GLN A 43 7.03 -16.24 13.04
C GLN A 43 8.53 -16.48 13.18
N SER A 44 9.26 -15.43 13.52
CA SER A 44 10.68 -15.44 13.88
C SER A 44 10.85 -14.58 15.12
N ASN A 45 11.76 -14.97 16.02
CA ASN A 45 12.16 -14.12 17.14
C ASN A 45 13.23 -13.09 16.75
N ASP A 46 13.78 -13.23 15.55
CA ASP A 46 14.77 -12.34 14.96
C ASP A 46 14.18 -11.79 13.66
N GLU A 47 14.72 -12.15 12.49
CA GLU A 47 14.29 -11.60 11.21
C GLU A 47 13.39 -12.55 10.39
N ILE A 48 12.57 -11.97 9.52
CA ILE A 48 11.94 -12.65 8.38
C ILE A 48 12.43 -11.95 7.11
N ASN A 49 13.22 -12.67 6.30
CA ASN A 49 13.75 -12.17 5.04
C ASN A 49 13.03 -12.83 3.85
N LEU A 50 12.31 -12.02 3.06
CA LEU A 50 11.61 -12.44 1.85
C LEU A 50 12.27 -11.78 0.64
N ALA A 51 12.75 -12.59 -0.30
CA ALA A 51 13.41 -12.10 -1.51
C ALA A 51 12.91 -12.84 -2.75
N ALA A 52 12.74 -12.10 -3.85
CA ALA A 52 12.40 -12.65 -5.15
C ALA A 52 13.22 -11.94 -6.24
N ALA A 53 13.80 -12.71 -7.16
CA ALA A 53 14.64 -12.15 -8.22
C ALA A 53 13.84 -11.40 -9.30
N GLN A 54 12.53 -11.63 -9.39
CA GLN A 54 11.67 -11.01 -10.41
C GLN A 54 10.51 -10.23 -9.79
N ARG A 55 9.53 -10.93 -9.21
CA ARG A 55 8.29 -10.31 -8.70
C ARG A 55 7.92 -10.88 -7.35
N MET A 56 7.37 -10.01 -6.50
CA MET A 56 6.73 -10.35 -5.25
C MET A 56 5.30 -9.78 -5.28
N SER A 57 4.32 -10.58 -4.88
CA SER A 57 2.90 -10.22 -4.94
C SER A 57 2.23 -10.63 -3.63
N LEU A 58 1.58 -9.67 -2.97
CA LEU A 58 0.87 -9.87 -1.70
C LEU A 58 -0.59 -9.48 -1.92
N HIS A 59 -1.50 -10.41 -1.64
CA HIS A 59 -2.93 -10.23 -1.85
C HIS A 59 -3.71 -10.81 -0.67
N ALA A 60 -4.71 -10.07 -0.20
CA ALA A 60 -5.69 -10.53 0.77
C ALA A 60 -7.09 -10.14 0.31
N ASN A 61 -8.09 -10.98 0.59
CA ASN A 61 -9.48 -10.68 0.23
C ASN A 61 -10.16 -9.71 1.21
N GLN A 62 -9.57 -9.50 2.39
CA GLN A 62 -10.14 -8.64 3.44
C GLN A 62 -9.21 -7.47 3.76
N ALA A 63 -8.04 -7.73 4.34
CA ALA A 63 -7.11 -6.67 4.72
C ALA A 63 -5.64 -7.13 4.73
N ILE A 64 -4.72 -6.16 4.61
CA ILE A 64 -3.29 -6.30 4.89
C ILE A 64 -2.96 -5.29 5.99
N SER A 65 -2.24 -5.72 7.03
CA SER A 65 -1.78 -4.86 8.13
C SER A 65 -0.28 -5.02 8.31
N LEU A 66 0.45 -3.90 8.34
CA LEU A 66 1.90 -3.85 8.50
C LEU A 66 2.23 -2.88 9.64
N LEU A 67 3.03 -3.34 10.61
CA LEU A 67 3.41 -2.55 11.79
C LEU A 67 4.88 -2.78 12.10
N ALA A 68 5.62 -1.69 12.28
CA ALA A 68 6.95 -1.69 12.86
C ALA A 68 6.93 -0.85 14.14
N GLN A 69 7.37 -1.41 15.26
CA GLN A 69 7.21 -0.78 16.57
C GLN A 69 8.36 0.14 16.98
N GLN A 70 9.59 -0.17 16.55
CA GLN A 70 10.80 0.50 17.04
C GLN A 70 11.52 1.29 15.94
N GLU A 71 11.78 0.66 14.79
CA GLU A 71 12.67 1.23 13.75
C GLU A 71 11.94 1.77 12.51
N GLY A 72 10.60 1.78 12.53
CA GLY A 72 9.78 2.35 11.46
C GLY A 72 9.71 1.49 10.20
N MET A 73 9.26 2.10 9.09
CA MET A 73 9.03 1.42 7.81
C MET A 73 9.66 2.21 6.66
N ARG A 74 10.22 1.48 5.68
CA ARG A 74 10.81 2.05 4.47
C ARG A 74 10.26 1.36 3.22
N LEU A 75 9.52 2.10 2.41
CA LEU A 75 8.99 1.66 1.11
C LEU A 75 9.73 2.41 -0.01
N VAL A 76 10.47 1.68 -0.85
CA VAL A 76 11.32 2.30 -1.88
C VAL A 76 11.20 1.56 -3.21
N SER A 77 10.93 2.33 -4.26
CA SER A 77 11.09 1.90 -5.65
C SER A 77 12.43 2.43 -6.19
N GLY A 78 13.33 1.54 -6.61
CA GLY A 78 14.62 1.94 -7.19
C GLY A 78 14.52 2.43 -8.63
N LYS A 79 13.61 1.83 -9.40
CA LYS A 79 13.23 2.23 -10.76
C LYS A 79 11.75 1.90 -10.98
N GLY A 80 11.07 2.74 -11.75
CA GLY A 80 9.62 2.64 -11.93
C GLY A 80 8.84 3.37 -10.84
N PRO A 81 7.51 3.50 -11.01
CA PRO A 81 6.67 4.26 -10.09
C PRO A 81 6.52 3.56 -8.72
N LEU A 82 6.23 4.37 -7.70
CA LEU A 82 5.67 3.90 -6.42
C LEU A 82 4.25 4.45 -6.36
N GLU A 83 3.27 3.56 -6.46
CA GLU A 83 1.84 3.89 -6.45
C GLU A 83 1.23 3.46 -5.12
N ILE A 84 0.50 4.36 -4.46
CA ILE A 84 -0.25 4.11 -3.23
C ILE A 84 -1.65 4.66 -3.46
N GLU A 85 -2.64 3.76 -3.54
CA GLU A 85 -3.98 4.10 -3.98
C GLU A 85 -5.04 3.45 -3.08
N SER A 86 -6.15 4.16 -2.89
CA SER A 86 -7.38 3.65 -2.30
C SER A 86 -8.54 4.02 -3.24
N HIS A 87 -9.22 3.02 -3.79
CA HIS A 87 -10.19 3.24 -4.87
C HIS A 87 -11.62 3.50 -4.37
N ASP A 88 -12.01 2.89 -3.26
CA ASP A 88 -13.39 2.89 -2.76
C ASP A 88 -13.50 3.48 -1.34
N ASP A 89 -12.38 3.88 -0.74
CA ASP A 89 -12.34 4.43 0.62
C ASP A 89 -11.17 5.43 0.79
N VAL A 90 -10.99 5.94 1.99
CA VAL A 90 -10.03 6.99 2.34
C VAL A 90 -8.58 6.49 2.27
N LEU A 91 -7.72 7.30 1.63
CA LEU A 91 -6.27 7.25 1.84
C LEU A 91 -5.91 8.25 2.96
N ASN A 92 -5.39 7.75 4.07
CA ASN A 92 -5.05 8.56 5.25
C ASN A 92 -3.55 8.49 5.56
N LEU A 93 -2.90 9.65 5.69
CA LEU A 93 -1.47 9.79 6.02
C LEU A 93 -1.34 10.73 7.23
N ILE A 94 -0.86 10.19 8.36
CA ILE A 94 -0.73 10.93 9.61
C ILE A 94 0.68 10.71 10.16
N ALA A 95 1.32 11.78 10.63
CA ALA A 95 2.56 11.74 11.38
C ALA A 95 2.44 12.62 12.63
N GLN A 96 3.11 12.22 13.72
CA GLN A 96 3.20 13.03 14.94
C GLN A 96 4.16 14.22 14.77
N GLN A 97 5.17 14.05 13.92
CA GLN A 97 6.12 15.10 13.54
C GLN A 97 5.79 15.54 12.11
N ASP A 98 6.80 15.82 11.29
CA ASP A 98 6.61 16.40 9.97
C ASP A 98 6.15 15.39 8.92
N ILE A 99 5.36 15.87 7.96
CA ILE A 99 5.12 15.21 6.67
C ILE A 99 5.87 16.01 5.61
N THR A 100 6.78 15.35 4.89
CA THR A 100 7.55 15.96 3.81
C THR A 100 7.14 15.38 2.45
N LEU A 101 6.63 16.22 1.55
CA LEU A 101 6.31 15.87 0.16
C LEU A 101 7.15 16.71 -0.79
N GLN A 102 8.01 16.07 -1.58
CA GLN A 102 9.00 16.74 -2.43
C GLN A 102 9.10 16.08 -3.81
N SER A 103 9.31 16.90 -4.84
CA SER A 103 9.68 16.45 -6.17
C SER A 103 11.00 17.11 -6.57
N ALA A 104 12.05 16.32 -6.74
CA ALA A 104 13.41 16.85 -6.96
C ALA A 104 13.62 17.43 -8.36
N ARG A 105 12.86 16.96 -9.35
CA ARG A 105 13.00 17.35 -10.77
C ARG A 105 11.66 17.51 -11.49
N GLY A 106 10.55 17.17 -10.83
CA GLY A 106 9.23 17.17 -11.44
C GLY A 106 8.29 18.14 -10.72
N HIS A 107 7.01 17.81 -10.74
CA HIS A 107 5.95 18.60 -10.14
C HIS A 107 5.29 17.86 -8.97
N VAL A 108 4.70 18.62 -8.04
CA VAL A 108 3.76 18.10 -7.05
C VAL A 108 2.37 18.56 -7.46
N GLN A 109 1.45 17.62 -7.63
CA GLN A 109 0.09 17.88 -8.08
C GLN A 109 -0.93 17.37 -7.06
N LEU A 110 -1.83 18.26 -6.63
CA LEU A 110 -2.94 17.95 -5.75
C LEU A 110 -4.23 18.30 -6.50
N THR A 111 -5.07 17.30 -6.74
CA THR A 111 -6.36 17.47 -7.42
C THR A 111 -7.45 16.82 -6.59
N ALA A 112 -8.62 17.45 -6.53
CA ALA A 112 -9.76 16.94 -5.79
C ALA A 112 -11.06 17.40 -6.43
N LYS A 113 -12.07 16.52 -6.44
CA LYS A 113 -13.41 16.84 -6.93
C LYS A 113 -14.17 17.79 -5.99
N ASN A 114 -14.03 17.54 -4.69
CA ASN A 114 -14.83 18.19 -3.65
C ASN A 114 -14.06 19.28 -2.89
N GLY A 115 -12.98 19.79 -3.49
CA GLY A 115 -12.17 20.87 -2.94
C GLY A 115 -10.91 20.42 -2.21
N ILE A 116 -10.05 21.40 -1.94
CA ILE A 116 -8.75 21.24 -1.27
C ILE A 116 -8.70 22.24 -0.11
N THR A 117 -8.19 21.84 1.05
CA THR A 117 -7.95 22.74 2.19
C THR A 117 -6.53 22.56 2.70
N LEU A 118 -5.79 23.66 2.78
CA LEU A 118 -4.47 23.75 3.39
C LEU A 118 -4.59 24.66 4.61
N GLY A 119 -4.46 24.11 5.82
CA GLY A 119 -4.70 24.85 7.07
C GLY A 119 -3.53 24.79 8.04
N CYS A 120 -3.27 25.87 8.76
CA CYS A 120 -2.26 25.95 9.81
C CYS A 120 -2.62 27.06 10.81
N GLY A 121 -2.63 26.75 12.11
CA GLY A 121 -2.79 27.74 13.18
C GLY A 121 -4.04 28.62 13.07
N GLY A 122 -5.14 28.11 12.49
CA GLY A 122 -6.38 28.86 12.24
C GLY A 122 -6.40 29.66 10.93
N ALA A 123 -5.28 29.79 10.22
CA ALA A 123 -5.24 30.27 8.83
C ALA A 123 -5.45 29.13 7.84
N TYR A 124 -6.01 29.42 6.67
CA TYR A 124 -6.19 28.43 5.61
C TYR A 124 -6.26 29.02 4.20
N ILE A 125 -5.92 28.17 3.23
CA ILE A 125 -6.26 28.32 1.82
C ILE A 125 -7.23 27.19 1.47
N ARG A 126 -8.42 27.54 0.95
CA ARG A 126 -9.43 26.56 0.55
C ARG A 126 -9.86 26.81 -0.89
N ILE A 127 -9.92 25.74 -1.67
CA ILE A 127 -10.50 25.72 -3.01
C ILE A 127 -11.80 24.93 -2.93
N THR A 128 -12.94 25.53 -3.26
CA THR A 128 -14.26 24.90 -3.20
C THR A 128 -14.56 24.11 -4.48
N PRO A 129 -15.56 23.20 -4.48
CA PRO A 129 -15.99 22.50 -5.70
C PRO A 129 -16.43 23.43 -6.84
N GLN A 130 -16.86 24.66 -6.51
CA GLN A 130 -17.27 25.68 -7.47
C GLN A 130 -16.10 26.51 -8.02
N GLY A 131 -14.88 26.28 -7.54
CA GLY A 131 -13.68 27.01 -7.95
C GLY A 131 -13.42 28.31 -7.19
N GLU A 132 -14.14 28.57 -6.09
CA GLU A 132 -13.82 29.71 -5.22
C GLU A 132 -12.53 29.44 -4.44
N ILE A 133 -11.61 30.40 -4.46
CA ILE A 133 -10.37 30.37 -3.66
C ILE A 133 -10.55 31.30 -2.45
N GLN A 134 -10.51 30.73 -1.27
CA GLN A 134 -10.60 31.44 0.01
C GLN A 134 -9.21 31.48 0.66
N ILE A 135 -8.72 32.69 0.99
CA ILE A 135 -7.45 32.90 1.71
C ILE A 135 -7.77 33.65 3.00
N HIS A 136 -7.94 32.92 4.10
CA HIS A 136 -8.38 33.48 5.38
C HIS A 136 -7.37 33.19 6.49
N GLY A 137 -7.33 34.07 7.49
CA GLY A 137 -6.58 33.84 8.72
C GLY A 137 -6.85 34.92 9.77
N PRO A 138 -6.56 34.65 11.05
CA PRO A 138 -6.78 35.59 12.14
C PRO A 138 -5.73 36.72 12.20
N GLY A 139 -4.66 36.61 11.42
CA GLY A 139 -3.53 37.55 11.41
C GLY A 139 -3.33 38.25 10.06
N LEU A 140 -2.11 38.76 9.86
CA LEU A 140 -1.74 39.47 8.64
C LEU A 140 -1.58 38.53 7.44
N VAL A 141 -2.22 38.88 6.31
CA VAL A 141 -1.91 38.29 5.00
C VAL A 141 -0.86 39.18 4.32
N SER A 142 0.41 38.75 4.35
CA SER A 142 1.52 39.50 3.75
C SER A 142 1.79 39.02 2.33
N ILE A 143 1.45 39.86 1.34
CA ILE A 143 1.70 39.60 -0.08
C ILE A 143 2.78 40.56 -0.58
N LYS A 144 3.89 40.03 -1.12
CA LYS A 144 5.00 40.81 -1.69
C LYS A 144 5.30 40.32 -3.11
N GLY A 145 5.42 41.24 -4.06
CA GLY A 145 5.77 40.94 -5.45
C GLY A 145 4.95 41.74 -6.46
N GLN A 146 5.05 41.37 -7.74
CA GLN A 146 4.15 41.87 -8.79
C GLN A 146 2.93 40.95 -8.88
N HIS A 147 1.75 41.53 -9.05
CA HIS A 147 0.50 40.79 -9.13
C HIS A 147 -0.25 41.17 -10.40
N ARG A 148 -0.77 40.16 -11.11
CA ARG A 148 -1.63 40.34 -12.27
C ARG A 148 -3.00 39.74 -11.96
N LEU A 149 -4.03 40.57 -11.98
CA LEU A 149 -5.42 40.15 -11.82
C LEU A 149 -6.09 40.19 -13.19
N ASN A 150 -6.32 39.02 -13.77
CA ASN A 150 -7.05 38.87 -15.03
C ASN A 150 -8.53 38.58 -14.75
N PRO A 151 -9.42 38.73 -15.75
CA PRO A 151 -10.80 38.26 -15.65
C PRO A 151 -10.88 36.75 -15.32
N ALA A 152 -12.00 36.35 -14.71
CA ALA A 152 -12.23 34.95 -14.35
C ALA A 152 -12.22 34.03 -15.59
N THR A 153 -11.58 32.87 -15.44
CA THR A 153 -11.55 31.80 -16.43
C THR A 153 -11.62 30.45 -15.73
N ARG A 154 -11.86 29.38 -16.48
CA ARG A 154 -11.91 28.00 -15.98
C ARG A 154 -10.93 27.14 -16.78
N GLU A 155 -10.26 26.25 -16.08
CA GLU A 155 -9.46 25.16 -16.64
C GLU A 155 -9.95 23.84 -16.03
N GLU A 156 -9.86 22.75 -16.79
CA GLU A 156 -10.25 21.42 -16.32
C GLU A 156 -9.02 20.62 -15.92
N PHE A 157 -9.04 20.10 -14.69
CA PHE A 157 -8.05 19.16 -14.19
C PHE A 157 -8.64 17.76 -14.24
N PRO A 158 -8.22 16.89 -15.17
CA PRO A 158 -8.75 15.54 -15.26
C PRO A 158 -8.42 14.77 -13.98
N LEU A 159 -9.45 14.25 -13.32
CA LEU A 159 -9.30 13.35 -12.18
C LEU A 159 -9.21 11.91 -12.69
N PRO A 160 -8.41 11.04 -12.05
CA PRO A 160 -8.39 9.63 -12.39
C PRO A 160 -9.76 9.00 -12.10
N GLU A 161 -10.26 8.20 -13.05
CA GLU A 161 -11.44 7.36 -12.79
C GLU A 161 -11.03 6.20 -11.89
N LEU A 162 -11.40 6.28 -10.62
CA LEU A 162 -11.21 5.18 -9.67
C LEU A 162 -12.35 4.16 -9.89
N PRO A 163 -12.05 2.85 -9.96
CA PRO A 163 -13.08 1.84 -10.09
C PRO A 163 -13.97 1.82 -8.84
N GLY A 164 -15.26 2.12 -8.99
CA GLY A 164 -16.24 2.15 -7.87
C GLY A 164 -16.63 0.78 -7.29
N SER A 165 -15.87 -0.27 -7.61
CA SER A 165 -15.89 -1.57 -6.95
C SER A 165 -14.60 -2.29 -7.32
N VAL A 166 -14.07 -3.13 -6.42
CA VAL A 166 -12.96 -4.03 -6.75
C VAL A 166 -13.40 -4.85 -7.96
N CYS A 167 -12.80 -4.57 -9.12
CA CYS A 167 -13.16 -5.28 -10.33
C CYS A 167 -12.93 -6.77 -10.08
N LYS A 168 -14.02 -7.54 -10.04
CA LYS A 168 -13.96 -9.00 -9.78
C LYS A 168 -13.02 -9.68 -10.77
N ASP A 169 -12.92 -9.16 -11.99
CA ASP A 169 -11.98 -9.63 -12.98
C ASP A 169 -10.54 -9.16 -12.71
N CYS A 170 -10.31 -7.97 -12.16
CA CYS A 170 -8.98 -7.58 -11.67
C CYS A 170 -8.56 -8.43 -10.48
N GLN A 171 -9.46 -8.76 -9.56
CA GLN A 171 -9.18 -9.66 -8.43
C GLN A 171 -8.89 -11.08 -8.93
N LYS A 172 -9.69 -11.60 -9.88
CA LYS A 172 -9.42 -12.89 -10.53
C LYS A 172 -8.12 -12.87 -11.35
N ARG A 173 -7.78 -11.76 -12.02
CA ARG A 173 -6.52 -11.59 -12.77
C ARG A 173 -5.33 -11.48 -11.82
N ALA A 174 -5.44 -10.77 -10.71
CA ALA A 174 -4.41 -10.72 -9.66
C ALA A 174 -4.21 -12.11 -9.04
N GLN A 175 -5.30 -12.83 -8.73
CA GLN A 175 -5.24 -14.22 -8.28
C GLN A 175 -4.67 -15.17 -9.35
N ALA A 176 -5.00 -14.98 -10.63
CA ALA A 176 -4.48 -15.78 -11.73
C ALA A 176 -3.01 -15.46 -12.07
N ALA A 177 -2.60 -14.20 -11.94
CA ALA A 177 -1.21 -13.77 -12.03
C ALA A 177 -0.38 -14.24 -10.82
N ALA A 178 -1.03 -14.43 -9.67
CA ALA A 178 -0.47 -15.06 -8.48
C ALA A 178 -0.52 -16.59 -8.51
N LYS A 179 -1.26 -17.22 -9.46
CA LYS A 179 -1.15 -18.67 -9.68
C LYS A 179 0.21 -18.90 -10.33
N GLY A 180 1.13 -19.45 -9.51
CA GLY A 180 2.40 -19.98 -9.96
C GLY A 180 2.20 -20.75 -11.26
N PHE A 181 3.05 -20.43 -12.23
CA PHE A 181 3.11 -21.08 -13.53
C PHE A 181 3.12 -22.59 -13.31
N VAL A 182 1.97 -23.25 -13.48
CA VAL A 182 1.95 -24.66 -13.78
C VAL A 182 2.50 -24.71 -15.19
N SER A 183 3.79 -25.04 -15.34
CA SER A 183 4.26 -25.63 -16.59
C SER A 183 3.43 -26.90 -16.77
N ARG A 184 2.34 -26.80 -17.54
CA ARG A 184 1.71 -27.98 -18.11
C ARG A 184 2.82 -28.64 -18.93
N GLY A 185 3.18 -29.85 -18.51
CA GLY A 185 3.98 -30.72 -19.35
C GLY A 185 3.29 -30.91 -20.70
N ASP A 186 4.18 -31.02 -21.69
CA ASP A 186 4.08 -31.76 -22.94
C ASP A 186 3.25 -31.16 -24.07
N GLN A 187 3.98 -30.66 -25.10
CA GLN A 187 4.00 -31.12 -26.50
C GLN A 187 5.35 -30.60 -27.09
N ALA A 188 6.29 -31.34 -27.66
CA ALA A 188 6.48 -32.73 -28.08
C ALA A 188 7.99 -33.04 -28.11
#